data_AF-A0A183U0V1-F1
#
_entry.id   AF-A0A183U0V1-F1
#
_cell.length_a   1.000
_cell.length_b   1.000
_cell.length_c   1.000
_cell.angle_alpha   90.00
_cell.angle_beta   90.00
_cell.angle_gamma   90.00
#
_symmetry.space_group_name_H-M   'P 1'
#
loop_
_entity.id
_entity.type
_entity.pdbx_description
1 polymer ?
#
loop_
_entity_poly.entity_id
_entity_poly.type
_entity_poly.pdbx_seq_one_letter_code
_entity_poly.pdbx_strand_id
1 'polypeptide(L)'
;MRAADAVIGEVTVRLLLLSFAIVVQQLALRCAAIPRRGNEPWSVILCKFADVHYEPRAREWFTEWMIGTNGVETIERYFSDVSNNIYTITGTRIHGWFTLPWTRKQVRRMASEDNELQDSAERDFAVFPHSRSGEYDDKYDLMSTANALMHPSPYGLSGPGLNGPHLDYLGWLPMNRVVYFGRDGRHNYTLRFSSLSVPHKGTTGWLLALIPYDRDDPGNVYTVEYRTPNNYDQGIKQGAVVIHRVQRVGSSYYSVIVTHSRDYYELIEGTEWIHFLDYDSSNKYQYIRVRVEKVNRRARYADVTVVSTFDPLSTTLDRIGDEFSGLEPDQQMIDCESSPSVFGINRVLEENPFMKHEGSLAEDPWDSAGFHGANFC
;
A
#
# COMPACT_ATOMS: atom_id res chain seq x y z
N MET A 1 51.04 -41.64 18.33
CA MET A 1 50.30 -40.51 18.94
C MET A 1 50.36 -39.26 18.06
N ARG A 2 51.53 -38.72 17.70
CA ARG A 2 51.65 -37.44 16.93
C ARG A 2 50.89 -37.33 15.59
N ALA A 3 50.69 -38.44 14.86
CA ALA A 3 49.99 -38.40 13.56
C ALA A 3 48.46 -38.35 13.69
N ALA A 4 47.88 -38.94 14.75
CA ALA A 4 46.44 -38.93 14.99
C ALA A 4 45.97 -37.53 15.44
N ASP A 5 46.76 -36.86 16.26
CA ASP A 5 46.46 -35.51 16.78
C ASP A 5 46.45 -34.45 15.65
N ALA A 6 47.32 -34.61 14.64
CA ALA A 6 47.38 -33.72 13.48
C ALA A 6 46.15 -33.87 12.58
N VAL A 7 45.69 -35.11 12.35
CA VAL A 7 44.49 -35.41 11.54
C VAL A 7 43.22 -34.91 12.24
N ILE A 8 43.14 -35.07 13.57
CA ILE A 8 42.00 -34.55 14.36
C ILE A 8 41.96 -33.03 14.28
N GLY A 9 43.09 -32.33 14.42
CA GLY A 9 43.17 -30.88 14.30
C GLY A 9 42.72 -30.37 12.92
N GLU A 10 43.12 -31.03 11.84
CA GLU A 10 42.72 -30.66 10.48
C GLU A 10 41.21 -30.87 10.24
N VAL A 11 40.65 -31.96 10.76
CA VAL A 11 39.21 -32.25 10.68
C VAL A 11 38.39 -31.24 11.50
N THR A 12 38.84 -30.87 12.71
CA THR A 12 38.17 -29.87 13.54
C THR A 12 38.18 -28.49 12.89
N VAL A 13 39.29 -28.07 12.27
CA VAL A 13 39.37 -26.79 11.55
C VAL A 13 38.44 -26.79 10.33
N ARG A 14 38.39 -27.88 9.56
CA ARG A 14 37.46 -28.00 8.41
C ARG A 14 36.00 -27.95 8.85
N LEU A 15 35.64 -28.60 9.96
CA LEU A 15 34.29 -28.55 10.54
C LEU A 15 33.91 -27.15 11.03
N LEU A 16 34.84 -26.41 11.66
CA LEU A 16 34.61 -25.02 12.09
C LEU A 16 34.47 -24.05 10.91
N LEU A 17 35.23 -24.26 9.83
CA LEU A 17 35.09 -23.45 8.60
C LEU A 17 33.77 -23.74 7.88
N LEU A 18 33.33 -25.01 7.84
CA LEU A 18 32.03 -25.40 7.29
C LEU A 18 30.87 -24.83 8.11
N SER A 19 30.92 -24.90 9.44
CA SER A 19 29.87 -24.32 10.29
C SER A 19 29.82 -22.79 10.17
N PHE A 20 30.97 -22.13 10.11
CA PHE A 20 31.03 -20.68 9.86
C PHE A 20 30.46 -20.32 8.49
N ALA A 21 30.80 -21.07 7.43
CA ALA A 21 30.26 -20.84 6.10
C ALA A 21 28.73 -21.05 6.04
N ILE A 22 28.19 -22.08 6.72
CA ILE A 22 26.75 -22.32 6.82
C ILE A 22 26.07 -21.18 7.59
N VAL A 23 26.65 -20.69 8.69
CA VAL A 23 26.11 -19.56 9.45
C VAL A 23 26.12 -18.28 8.60
N VAL A 24 27.22 -18.00 7.88
CA VAL A 24 27.31 -16.85 6.96
C VAL A 24 26.30 -16.98 5.82
N GLN A 25 26.11 -18.16 5.26
CA GLN A 25 25.13 -18.41 4.19
C GLN A 25 23.69 -18.26 4.70
N GLN A 26 23.38 -18.75 5.91
CA GLN A 26 22.08 -18.55 6.56
C GLN A 26 21.83 -17.09 6.94
N LEU A 27 22.87 -16.31 7.27
CA LEU A 27 22.78 -14.87 7.50
C LEU A 27 22.56 -14.10 6.19
N ALA A 28 23.20 -14.52 5.08
CA ALA A 28 23.08 -13.86 3.77
C ALA A 28 21.72 -14.12 3.08
N LEU A 29 21.10 -15.27 3.31
CA LEU A 29 19.75 -15.60 2.81
C LEU A 29 18.64 -14.76 3.46
N ARG A 30 18.93 -14.02 4.53
CA ARG A 30 18.02 -13.07 5.18
C ARG A 30 18.23 -11.62 4.73
N CYS A 31 18.87 -11.41 3.58
CA CYS A 31 18.91 -10.07 2.99
C CYS A 31 17.53 -9.76 2.40
N ALA A 32 16.59 -9.30 3.25
CA ALA A 32 15.41 -8.60 2.78
C ALA A 32 15.88 -7.48 1.84
N ALA A 33 15.21 -7.35 0.69
CA ALA A 33 15.51 -6.30 -0.27
C ALA A 33 15.60 -4.95 0.47
N ILE A 34 16.76 -4.29 0.38
CA ILE A 34 16.94 -2.97 1.00
C ILE A 34 15.97 -2.04 0.27
N PRO A 35 15.06 -1.35 0.99
CA PRO A 35 14.17 -0.41 0.35
C PRO A 35 14.98 0.62 -0.43
N ARG A 36 14.58 0.88 -1.67
CA ARG A 36 15.33 1.76 -2.58
C ARG A 36 15.27 3.19 -2.05
N ARG A 37 16.45 3.76 -1.84
CA ARG A 37 16.66 5.11 -1.31
C ARG A 37 17.61 5.86 -2.22
N GLY A 38 17.37 7.15 -2.40
CA GLY A 38 18.18 8.04 -3.23
C GLY A 38 17.49 8.48 -4.51
N ASN A 39 18.30 8.95 -5.45
CA ASN A 39 17.82 9.47 -6.73
C ASN A 39 17.84 8.41 -7.83
N GLU A 40 16.70 8.16 -8.46
CA GLU A 40 16.54 7.25 -9.58
C GLU A 40 15.87 7.96 -10.76
N PRO A 41 16.64 8.63 -11.63
CA PRO A 41 16.10 9.26 -12.83
C PRO A 41 15.47 8.22 -13.76
N TRP A 42 14.27 8.52 -14.26
CA TRP A 42 13.56 7.65 -15.21
C TRP A 42 13.77 8.10 -16.66
N SER A 43 13.52 7.17 -17.58
CA SER A 43 13.41 7.45 -19.02
C SER A 43 11.98 7.14 -19.44
N VAL A 44 11.18 8.18 -19.68
CA VAL A 44 9.78 8.06 -20.08
C VAL A 44 9.69 8.23 -21.59
N ILE A 45 9.19 7.21 -22.28
CA ILE A 45 9.04 7.21 -23.74
C ILE A 45 7.56 7.25 -24.06
N LEU A 46 7.14 8.28 -24.80
CA LEU A 46 5.77 8.39 -25.29
C LEU A 46 5.66 7.60 -26.60
N CYS A 47 4.68 6.72 -26.70
CA CYS A 47 4.55 5.80 -27.84
C CYS A 47 3.12 5.79 -28.38
N LYS A 48 2.97 5.78 -29.71
CA LYS A 48 1.70 5.56 -30.40
C LYS A 48 1.79 4.41 -31.38
N PHE A 49 0.68 3.72 -31.62
CA PHE A 49 0.63 2.60 -32.57
C PHE A 49 0.69 3.10 -34.02
N ALA A 50 1.09 2.23 -34.96
CA ALA A 50 1.21 2.56 -36.38
C ALA A 50 -0.10 3.08 -36.99
N ASP A 51 -1.24 2.59 -36.49
CA ASP A 51 -2.60 2.95 -36.89
C ASP A 51 -3.21 4.11 -36.08
N VAL A 52 -2.46 4.72 -35.16
CA VAL A 52 -2.94 5.82 -34.30
C VAL A 52 -2.05 7.05 -34.50
N HIS A 53 -2.60 8.08 -35.12
CA HIS A 53 -1.90 9.34 -35.35
C HIS A 53 -2.08 10.37 -34.24
N TYR A 54 -3.15 10.22 -33.45
CA TYR A 54 -3.52 11.14 -32.38
C TYR A 54 -2.55 11.10 -31.20
N GLU A 55 -2.20 12.29 -30.71
CA GLU A 55 -1.37 12.51 -29.53
C GLU A 55 -2.21 13.28 -28.49
N PRO A 56 -2.57 12.69 -27.34
CA PRO A 56 -3.47 13.34 -26.37
C PRO A 56 -2.96 14.67 -25.83
N ARG A 57 -1.65 14.75 -25.58
CA ARG A 57 -0.94 15.92 -25.09
C ARG A 57 0.44 16.01 -25.73
N ALA A 58 1.00 17.22 -25.80
CA ALA A 58 2.36 17.44 -26.29
C ALA A 58 3.40 16.88 -25.30
N ARG A 59 4.60 16.55 -25.79
CA ARG A 59 5.72 16.08 -24.96
C ARG A 59 6.08 17.07 -23.85
N GLU A 60 5.98 18.36 -24.14
CA GLU A 60 6.24 19.45 -23.21
C GLU A 60 5.26 19.41 -22.03
N TRP A 61 3.99 19.09 -22.28
CA TRP A 61 3.00 18.94 -21.21
C TRP A 61 3.37 17.80 -20.25
N PHE A 62 3.80 16.65 -20.77
CA PHE A 62 4.29 15.53 -19.94
C PHE A 62 5.60 15.87 -19.21
N THR A 63 6.46 16.68 -19.84
CA THR A 63 7.70 17.16 -19.20
C THR A 63 7.35 18.01 -17.98
N GLU A 64 6.41 18.95 -18.12
CA GLU A 64 5.95 19.78 -17.01
C GLU A 64 5.25 18.95 -15.93
N TRP A 65 4.40 17.98 -16.29
CA TRP A 65 3.73 17.13 -15.31
C TRP A 65 4.69 16.23 -14.53
N MET A 66 5.69 15.65 -15.20
CA MET A 66 6.62 14.73 -14.55
C MET A 66 7.67 15.47 -13.71
N ILE A 67 8.27 16.54 -14.23
CA ILE A 67 9.47 17.18 -13.67
C ILE A 67 9.47 18.72 -13.77
N GLY A 68 8.33 19.34 -14.05
CA GLY A 68 8.23 20.79 -14.18
C GLY A 68 8.64 21.51 -12.90
N THR A 69 9.45 22.57 -13.03
CA THR A 69 9.95 23.33 -11.88
C THR A 69 8.92 24.31 -11.30
N ASN A 70 7.89 24.65 -12.09
CA ASN A 70 6.82 25.56 -11.71
C ASN A 70 5.52 24.82 -11.34
N GLY A 71 5.47 23.51 -11.54
CA GLY A 71 4.30 22.69 -11.28
C GLY A 71 4.14 22.37 -9.80
N VAL A 72 2.98 22.72 -9.22
CA VAL A 72 2.55 22.17 -7.93
C VAL A 72 2.10 20.73 -8.18
N GLU A 73 2.52 19.79 -7.34
CA GLU A 73 2.13 18.37 -7.42
C GLU A 73 2.53 17.65 -8.74
N THR A 74 3.74 17.90 -9.24
CA THR A 74 4.36 17.05 -10.26
C THR A 74 4.66 15.66 -9.72
N ILE A 75 4.89 14.67 -10.60
CA ILE A 75 5.25 13.30 -10.17
C ILE A 75 6.57 13.29 -9.39
N GLU A 76 7.57 14.06 -9.82
CA GLU A 76 8.82 14.22 -9.07
C GLU A 76 8.58 14.79 -7.67
N ARG A 77 7.73 15.81 -7.59
CA ARG A 77 7.38 16.46 -6.32
C ARG A 77 6.62 15.52 -5.40
N TYR A 78 5.73 14.69 -5.94
CA TYR A 78 5.00 13.66 -5.20
C TYR A 78 5.99 12.71 -4.50
N PHE A 79 6.90 12.09 -5.25
CA PHE A 79 7.89 11.18 -4.70
C PHE A 79 8.77 11.85 -3.65
N SER A 80 9.22 13.07 -3.93
CA SER A 80 10.05 13.84 -3.00
C SER A 80 9.31 14.18 -1.70
N ASP A 81 8.08 14.66 -1.78
CA ASP A 81 7.32 15.09 -0.60
C ASP A 81 6.84 13.90 0.25
N VAL A 82 6.27 12.86 -0.38
CA VAL A 82 5.76 11.66 0.31
C VAL A 82 6.90 10.87 0.96
N SER A 83 8.05 10.75 0.28
CA SER A 83 9.25 10.11 0.84
C SER A 83 10.06 11.01 1.77
N ASN A 84 9.66 12.27 1.97
CA ASN A 84 10.44 13.26 2.73
C ASN A 84 11.87 13.46 2.23
N ASN A 85 12.06 13.47 0.91
CA ASN A 85 13.32 13.57 0.16
C ASN A 85 14.23 12.34 0.30
N ILE A 86 13.69 11.20 0.75
CA ILE A 86 14.44 9.93 0.80
C ILE A 86 14.53 9.31 -0.60
N TYR A 87 13.52 9.53 -1.44
CA TYR A 87 13.45 9.05 -2.82
C TYR A 87 13.11 10.19 -3.76
N THR A 88 13.86 10.30 -4.85
CA THR A 88 13.64 11.31 -5.89
C THR A 88 13.81 10.69 -7.27
N ILE A 89 13.16 11.29 -8.26
CA ILE A 89 13.34 10.95 -9.68
C ILE A 89 13.92 12.13 -10.46
N THR A 90 14.64 13.02 -9.77
CA THR A 90 15.24 14.22 -10.33
C THR A 90 16.18 13.86 -11.47
N GLY A 91 16.05 14.55 -12.60
CA GLY A 91 16.81 14.25 -13.83
C GLY A 91 16.11 13.25 -14.75
N THR A 92 14.88 12.83 -14.44
CA THR A 92 14.01 12.08 -15.36
C THR A 92 13.91 12.77 -16.71
N ARG A 93 13.88 11.99 -17.80
CA ARG A 93 13.80 12.51 -19.17
C ARG A 93 12.55 12.01 -19.87
N ILE A 94 11.87 12.94 -20.52
CA ILE A 94 10.65 12.67 -21.27
C ILE A 94 11.00 12.77 -22.75
N HIS A 95 10.99 11.62 -23.40
CA HIS A 95 11.23 11.47 -24.81
C HIS A 95 9.93 11.71 -25.61
N GLY A 96 10.07 12.02 -26.90
CA GLY A 96 8.93 12.38 -27.75
C GLY A 96 8.03 11.20 -28.11
N TRP A 97 6.99 11.49 -28.88
CA TRP A 97 6.07 10.49 -29.42
C TRP A 97 6.75 9.67 -30.52
N PHE A 98 7.04 8.41 -30.23
CA PHE A 98 7.52 7.45 -31.21
C PHE A 98 6.35 6.65 -31.79
N THR A 99 6.34 6.51 -33.10
CA THR A 99 5.37 5.63 -33.77
C THR A 99 5.94 4.21 -33.80
N LEU A 100 5.29 3.30 -33.10
CA LEU A 100 5.61 1.89 -33.12
C LEU A 100 5.32 1.33 -34.53
N PRO A 101 6.08 0.31 -35.01
CA PRO A 101 5.85 -0.27 -36.33
C PRO A 101 4.61 -1.19 -36.38
N TRP A 102 3.96 -1.44 -35.25
CA TRP A 102 2.80 -2.32 -35.13
C TRP A 102 1.52 -1.54 -34.87
N THR A 103 0.41 -2.05 -35.41
CA THR A 103 -0.94 -1.56 -35.12
C THR A 103 -1.41 -2.02 -33.74
N ARG A 104 -2.39 -1.34 -33.15
CA ARG A 104 -3.01 -1.75 -31.88
C ARG A 104 -3.54 -3.19 -31.95
N LYS A 105 -4.13 -3.58 -33.08
CA LYS A 105 -4.63 -4.95 -33.30
C LYS A 105 -3.49 -5.98 -33.32
N GLN A 106 -2.36 -5.66 -33.95
CA GLN A 106 -1.20 -6.54 -33.98
C GLN A 106 -0.58 -6.70 -32.59
N VAL A 107 -0.39 -5.62 -31.83
CA VAL A 107 0.16 -5.70 -30.46
C VAL A 107 -0.74 -6.50 -29.55
N ARG A 108 -2.06 -6.30 -29.61
CA ARG A 108 -3.03 -7.11 -28.85
C ARG A 108 -2.93 -8.59 -29.19
N ARG A 109 -2.82 -8.90 -30.49
CA ARG A 109 -2.67 -10.27 -30.97
C ARG A 109 -1.38 -10.90 -30.46
N MET A 110 -0.25 -10.19 -30.57
CA MET A 110 1.04 -10.65 -30.02
C MET A 110 0.93 -10.92 -28.52
N ALA A 111 0.37 -9.98 -27.75
CA ALA A 111 0.19 -10.17 -26.31
C ALA A 111 -0.69 -11.38 -25.96
N SER A 112 -1.72 -11.69 -26.76
CA SER A 112 -2.61 -12.85 -26.53
C SER A 112 -2.05 -14.18 -27.03
N GLU A 113 -1.20 -14.17 -28.05
CA GLU A 113 -0.68 -15.39 -28.70
C GLU A 113 0.72 -15.79 -28.19
N ASP A 114 1.43 -14.87 -27.52
CA ASP A 114 2.75 -15.13 -26.97
C ASP A 114 2.66 -16.02 -25.73
N ASN A 115 3.02 -17.28 -25.90
CA ASN A 115 2.99 -18.26 -24.82
C ASN A 115 3.88 -17.85 -23.63
N GLU A 116 5.00 -17.13 -23.79
CA GLU A 116 5.83 -16.72 -22.64
C GLU A 116 5.15 -15.60 -21.82
N LEU A 117 4.46 -14.67 -22.49
CA LEU A 117 3.61 -13.68 -21.82
C LEU A 117 2.35 -14.31 -21.20
N GLN A 118 1.93 -15.47 -21.70
CA GLN A 118 0.75 -16.19 -21.21
C GLN A 118 1.04 -17.28 -20.16
N ASP A 119 2.26 -17.83 -20.11
CA ASP A 119 2.65 -19.02 -19.32
C ASP A 119 3.58 -18.68 -18.14
N SER A 120 4.17 -17.48 -18.10
CA SER A 120 5.15 -17.13 -17.07
C SER A 120 4.54 -16.69 -15.74
N ALA A 121 5.34 -16.79 -14.68
CA ALA A 121 5.15 -16.06 -13.42
C ALA A 121 5.11 -14.52 -13.59
N GLU A 122 5.26 -14.00 -14.81
CA GLU A 122 4.98 -12.61 -15.20
C GLU A 122 3.50 -12.38 -15.59
N ARG A 123 2.63 -13.39 -15.40
CA ARG A 123 1.15 -13.26 -15.39
C ARG A 123 0.59 -12.33 -14.31
N ASP A 124 1.43 -11.55 -13.64
CA ASP A 124 0.99 -10.31 -12.98
C ASP A 124 0.35 -9.32 -13.97
N PHE A 125 0.46 -9.56 -15.28
CA PHE A 125 -0.36 -8.92 -16.32
C PHE A 125 -1.73 -9.58 -16.58
N ALA A 126 -2.30 -10.32 -15.63
CA ALA A 126 -3.76 -10.32 -15.57
C ALA A 126 -4.19 -8.85 -15.48
N VAL A 127 -5.22 -8.43 -16.21
CA VAL A 127 -5.56 -7.01 -16.30
C VAL A 127 -5.73 -6.36 -14.92
N PHE A 128 -6.08 -7.13 -13.88
CA PHE A 128 -5.74 -6.89 -12.47
C PHE A 128 -5.80 -8.26 -11.74
N PRO A 129 -4.71 -9.00 -11.46
CA PRO A 129 -4.81 -10.29 -10.76
C PRO A 129 -5.22 -10.13 -9.30
N HIS A 130 -5.04 -8.91 -8.79
CA HIS A 130 -5.18 -8.56 -7.39
C HIS A 130 -6.11 -7.34 -7.27
N SER A 131 -7.39 -7.54 -7.60
CA SER A 131 -8.46 -6.56 -7.37
C SER A 131 -9.57 -7.18 -6.52
N ARG A 132 -9.20 -8.05 -5.57
CA ARG A 132 -10.20 -8.65 -4.67
C ARG A 132 -10.82 -7.56 -3.81
N SER A 133 -12.06 -7.76 -3.39
CA SER A 133 -12.71 -6.83 -2.45
C SER A 133 -11.83 -6.62 -1.22
N GLY A 134 -11.62 -5.36 -0.85
CA GLY A 134 -10.72 -4.93 0.22
C GLY A 134 -9.32 -4.48 -0.22
N GLU A 135 -8.87 -4.81 -1.44
CA GLU A 135 -7.50 -4.54 -1.88
C GLU A 135 -7.27 -3.10 -2.36
N TYR A 136 -8.23 -2.55 -3.11
CA TYR A 136 -8.24 -1.15 -3.58
C TYR A 136 -9.39 -0.34 -2.94
N ASP A 137 -9.74 -0.69 -1.70
CA ASP A 137 -10.85 -0.08 -0.96
C ASP A 137 -10.39 0.82 0.20
N ASP A 138 -9.08 1.13 0.26
CA ASP A 138 -8.53 2.06 1.24
C ASP A 138 -8.66 3.51 0.77
N LYS A 139 -9.59 4.24 1.39
CA LYS A 139 -9.84 5.65 1.11
C LYS A 139 -8.67 6.60 1.43
N TYR A 140 -7.69 6.14 2.21
CA TYR A 140 -6.55 6.93 2.70
C TYR A 140 -5.23 6.58 1.99
N ASP A 141 -5.26 5.65 1.03
CA ASP A 141 -4.08 5.22 0.28
C ASP A 141 -4.22 5.52 -1.21
N LEU A 142 -3.21 6.16 -1.79
CA LEU A 142 -3.15 6.45 -3.23
C LEU A 142 -3.30 5.17 -4.07
N MET A 143 -2.83 4.04 -3.54
CA MET A 143 -2.86 2.76 -4.26
C MET A 143 -4.29 2.32 -4.60
N SER A 144 -5.32 2.82 -3.91
CA SER A 144 -6.74 2.58 -4.20
C SER A 144 -7.31 3.44 -5.34
N THR A 145 -6.53 4.37 -5.90
CA THR A 145 -6.87 5.23 -7.05
C THR A 145 -8.29 5.83 -6.95
N ALA A 146 -9.24 5.41 -7.81
CA ALA A 146 -10.56 6.04 -7.97
C ALA A 146 -11.47 5.91 -6.73
N ASN A 147 -11.14 5.00 -5.80
CA ASN A 147 -11.85 4.84 -4.54
C ASN A 147 -11.25 5.69 -3.40
N ALA A 148 -10.11 6.33 -3.64
CA ALA A 148 -9.38 7.11 -2.65
C ALA A 148 -9.92 8.54 -2.49
N LEU A 149 -9.64 9.18 -1.35
CA LEU A 149 -10.01 10.56 -1.06
C LEU A 149 -9.05 11.54 -1.77
N MET A 150 -9.24 11.68 -3.08
CA MET A 150 -8.42 12.55 -3.95
C MET A 150 -8.91 14.02 -3.91
N HIS A 151 -8.04 14.95 -4.31
CA HIS A 151 -8.37 16.37 -4.53
C HIS A 151 -8.01 16.84 -5.94
N PRO A 152 -8.63 17.93 -6.43
CA PRO A 152 -8.26 18.52 -7.72
C PRO A 152 -6.84 19.11 -7.72
N SER A 153 -6.10 18.84 -8.78
CA SER A 153 -4.76 19.37 -9.06
C SER A 153 -4.70 19.92 -10.50
N PRO A 154 -3.63 20.65 -10.86
CA PRO A 154 -3.43 21.11 -12.25
C PRO A 154 -3.36 19.99 -13.30
N TYR A 155 -3.12 18.74 -12.88
CA TYR A 155 -2.93 17.59 -13.76
C TYR A 155 -4.02 16.51 -13.58
N GLY A 156 -5.17 16.88 -13.03
CA GLY A 156 -6.28 15.96 -12.74
C GLY A 156 -6.47 15.74 -11.26
N LEU A 157 -6.94 14.56 -10.84
CA LEU A 157 -7.04 14.22 -9.42
C LEU A 157 -5.69 13.78 -8.86
N SER A 158 -5.40 14.21 -7.64
CA SER A 158 -4.16 13.93 -6.92
C SER A 158 -4.49 13.49 -5.50
N GLY A 159 -3.55 12.83 -4.84
CA GLY A 159 -3.74 12.32 -3.49
C GLY A 159 -4.65 11.10 -3.40
N PRO A 160 -4.89 10.55 -2.20
CA PRO A 160 -4.21 10.88 -0.94
C PRO A 160 -2.71 10.51 -0.96
N GLY A 161 -1.96 10.78 0.11
CA GLY A 161 -0.61 10.22 0.24
C GLY A 161 -0.63 8.69 0.41
N LEU A 162 0.53 8.01 0.35
CA LEU A 162 0.62 6.59 0.71
C LEU A 162 0.27 6.36 2.19
N ASN A 163 -0.29 5.20 2.50
CA ASN A 163 -0.49 4.78 3.90
C ASN A 163 0.85 4.43 4.58
N GLY A 164 0.85 4.45 5.91
CA GLY A 164 1.99 4.22 6.77
C GLY A 164 2.66 2.85 6.56
N PRO A 165 1.92 1.73 6.44
CA PRO A 165 2.52 0.44 6.11
C PRO A 165 3.34 0.46 4.82
N HIS A 166 2.83 1.07 3.74
CA HIS A 166 3.58 1.19 2.49
C HIS A 166 4.79 2.13 2.65
N LEU A 167 4.65 3.22 3.39
CA LEU A 167 5.79 4.11 3.68
C LEU A 167 6.89 3.41 4.50
N ASP A 168 6.53 2.57 5.46
CA ASP A 168 7.48 1.78 6.26
C ASP A 168 8.16 0.70 5.41
N TYR A 169 7.38 -0.03 4.61
CA TYR A 169 7.87 -1.04 3.67
C TYR A 169 8.89 -0.46 2.68
N LEU A 170 8.62 0.75 2.16
CA LEU A 170 9.53 1.49 1.28
C LEU A 170 10.71 2.14 2.01
N GLY A 171 10.78 2.05 3.35
CA GLY A 171 11.82 2.66 4.15
C GLY A 171 11.81 4.20 4.11
N TRP A 172 10.64 4.79 3.85
CA TRP A 172 10.41 6.23 3.75
C TRP A 172 9.97 6.85 5.08
N LEU A 173 9.69 6.03 6.09
CA LEU A 173 9.55 6.49 7.46
C LEU A 173 10.91 6.51 8.17
N PRO A 174 11.20 7.56 8.95
CA PRO A 174 12.37 7.56 9.83
C PRO A 174 12.17 6.49 10.92
N MET A 175 13.04 5.47 10.94
CA MET A 175 12.92 4.30 11.82
C MET A 175 12.80 4.65 13.32
N ASN A 176 13.38 5.78 13.75
CA ASN A 176 13.28 6.26 15.14
C ASN A 176 11.92 6.89 15.48
N ARG A 177 10.99 6.98 14.53
CA ARG A 177 9.60 7.45 14.71
C ARG A 177 8.56 6.40 14.34
N VAL A 178 8.99 5.15 14.19
CA VAL A 178 8.14 3.96 14.04
C VAL A 178 8.26 3.16 15.34
N VAL A 179 7.13 2.82 15.97
CA VAL A 179 7.11 2.09 17.23
C VAL A 179 6.51 0.69 17.06
N TYR A 180 7.20 -0.31 17.60
CA TYR A 180 6.70 -1.67 17.74
C TYR A 180 6.12 -1.81 19.15
N PHE A 181 4.80 -1.74 19.27
CA PHE A 181 4.11 -1.66 20.56
C PHE A 181 4.23 -2.98 21.33
N GLY A 182 4.64 -2.92 22.60
CA GLY A 182 4.87 -4.10 23.45
C GLY A 182 6.28 -4.66 23.40
N ARG A 183 7.14 -4.20 22.46
CA ARG A 183 8.54 -4.66 22.36
C ARG A 183 9.37 -4.40 23.63
N ASP A 184 9.02 -3.37 24.38
CA ASP A 184 9.66 -2.96 25.63
C ASP A 184 8.98 -3.52 26.89
N GLY A 185 8.02 -4.44 26.72
CA GLY A 185 7.24 -5.03 27.81
C GLY A 185 6.14 -4.13 28.36
N ARG A 186 5.89 -2.95 27.78
CA ARG A 186 4.76 -2.10 28.18
C ARG A 186 3.52 -2.44 27.36
N HIS A 187 2.39 -2.59 28.06
CA HIS A 187 1.12 -3.03 27.47
C HIS A 187 0.05 -1.93 27.41
N ASN A 188 0.30 -0.77 28.02
CA ASN A 188 -0.64 0.35 28.08
C ASN A 188 0.12 1.67 28.19
N TYR A 189 0.08 2.51 27.16
CA TYR A 189 0.60 3.87 27.21
C TYR A 189 0.09 4.74 26.06
N THR A 190 0.20 6.06 26.25
CA THR A 190 -0.20 7.07 25.25
C THR A 190 0.98 7.45 24.36
N LEU A 191 0.72 7.44 23.06
CA LEU A 191 1.63 7.86 21.99
C LEU A 191 1.12 9.17 21.40
N ARG A 192 2.01 10.14 21.21
CA ARG A 192 1.71 11.34 20.42
C ARG A 192 2.07 11.09 18.96
N PHE A 193 1.08 10.97 18.08
CA PHE A 193 1.27 10.85 16.64
C PHE A 193 1.30 12.21 15.96
N SER A 194 2.28 12.44 15.10
CA SER A 194 2.26 13.55 14.15
C SER A 194 1.61 13.12 12.86
N SER A 195 0.98 14.06 12.15
CA SER A 195 0.35 13.75 10.87
C SER A 195 1.36 13.27 9.83
N LEU A 196 1.04 12.20 9.09
CA LEU A 196 1.78 11.75 7.91
C LEU A 196 1.61 12.72 6.72
N SER A 197 0.56 13.54 6.74
CA SER A 197 0.22 14.48 5.67
C SER A 197 1.11 15.74 5.66
N VAL A 198 2.14 15.81 6.51
CA VAL A 198 3.05 16.96 6.63
C VAL A 198 4.51 16.52 6.64
N PRO A 199 5.46 17.38 6.23
CA PRO A 199 6.88 17.05 6.27
C PRO A 199 7.33 16.60 7.66
N HIS A 200 7.93 15.42 7.75
CA HIS A 200 8.37 14.77 8.99
C HIS A 200 9.40 15.60 9.74
N LYS A 201 10.25 16.36 9.03
CA LYS A 201 11.24 17.28 9.63
C LYS A 201 10.62 18.39 10.49
N GLY A 202 9.34 18.73 10.25
CA GLY A 202 8.62 19.75 10.99
C GLY A 202 7.89 19.21 12.22
N THR A 203 7.99 17.92 12.52
CA THR A 203 7.23 17.26 13.59
C THR A 203 8.11 16.33 14.42
N THR A 204 7.67 15.96 15.62
CA THR A 204 8.49 15.21 16.59
C THR A 204 7.82 13.98 17.19
N GLY A 205 6.51 13.78 16.99
CA GLY A 205 5.78 12.63 17.55
C GLY A 205 6.10 11.30 16.85
N TRP A 206 5.37 10.24 17.14
CA TRP A 206 5.41 9.01 16.34
C TRP A 206 4.71 9.23 14.99
N LEU A 207 5.08 8.46 13.97
CA LEU A 207 4.45 8.49 12.65
C LEU A 207 3.63 7.22 12.39
N LEU A 208 4.10 6.10 12.93
CA LEU A 208 3.46 4.80 12.79
C LEU A 208 3.68 3.98 14.07
N ALA A 209 2.64 3.27 14.50
CA ALA A 209 2.78 2.20 15.49
C ALA A 209 2.33 0.89 14.88
N LEU A 210 3.07 -0.19 15.14
CA LEU A 210 2.73 -1.56 14.77
C LEU A 210 2.34 -2.31 16.04
N ILE A 211 1.14 -2.92 16.05
CA ILE A 211 0.49 -3.50 17.23
C ILE A 211 -0.21 -4.83 16.82
N PRO A 212 -0.04 -5.93 17.56
CA PRO A 212 0.95 -6.09 18.61
C PRO A 212 2.33 -6.35 18.00
N TYR A 213 3.40 -6.18 18.79
CA TYR A 213 4.70 -6.70 18.39
C TYR A 213 4.73 -8.22 18.57
N ASP A 214 4.68 -8.96 17.46
CA ASP A 214 4.98 -10.39 17.41
C ASP A 214 6.37 -10.61 16.79
N ARG A 215 7.25 -11.29 17.53
CA ARG A 215 8.61 -11.63 17.07
C ARG A 215 8.57 -12.73 16.02
N ASP A 216 7.65 -13.68 16.18
CA ASP A 216 7.60 -14.90 15.40
C ASP A 216 6.73 -14.71 14.13
N ASP A 217 5.78 -13.78 14.16
CA ASP A 217 5.03 -13.29 12.99
C ASP A 217 4.99 -11.75 12.88
N PRO A 218 6.11 -11.09 12.52
CA PRO A 218 6.17 -9.62 12.42
C PRO A 218 5.32 -9.06 11.26
N GLY A 219 4.77 -9.91 10.39
CA GLY A 219 4.01 -9.53 9.20
C GLY A 219 2.50 -9.45 9.40
N ASN A 220 1.99 -9.91 10.56
CA ASN A 220 0.56 -9.88 10.89
C ASN A 220 0.32 -8.90 12.03
N VAL A 221 0.17 -7.63 11.67
CA VAL A 221 0.09 -6.53 12.63
C VAL A 221 -0.97 -5.53 12.23
N TYR A 222 -1.54 -4.85 13.21
CA TYR A 222 -2.32 -3.64 13.01
C TYR A 222 -1.39 -2.44 13.07
N THR A 223 -1.57 -1.49 12.17
CA THR A 223 -0.85 -0.24 12.21
C THR A 223 -1.75 0.91 12.58
N VAL A 224 -1.23 1.88 13.32
CA VAL A 224 -1.93 3.10 13.72
C VAL A 224 -1.17 4.31 13.21
N GLU A 225 -1.88 5.19 12.52
CA GLU A 225 -1.34 6.41 11.94
C GLU A 225 -2.30 7.60 12.10
N TYR A 226 -1.78 8.81 11.97
CA TYR A 226 -2.58 10.03 12.00
C TYR A 226 -2.49 10.76 10.65
N ARG A 227 -3.65 11.11 10.08
CA ARG A 227 -3.81 11.79 8.78
C ARG A 227 -4.56 13.09 8.97
N THR A 228 -4.24 14.11 8.16
CA THR A 228 -4.91 15.43 8.20
C THR A 228 -5.13 15.98 6.80
N PRO A 229 -6.14 16.83 6.57
CA PRO A 229 -6.40 17.43 5.26
C PRO A 229 -5.31 18.44 4.87
N ASN A 230 -4.18 17.96 4.37
CA ASN A 230 -3.02 18.78 4.04
C ASN A 230 -2.14 18.12 2.98
N ASN A 231 -1.50 18.92 2.13
CA ASN A 231 -0.67 18.43 1.02
C ASN A 231 -1.47 17.41 0.18
N TYR A 232 -0.93 16.21 -0.04
CA TYR A 232 -1.61 15.18 -0.82
C TYR A 232 -2.89 14.66 -0.18
N ASP A 233 -3.12 14.89 1.11
CA ASP A 233 -4.32 14.44 1.81
C ASP A 233 -5.46 15.46 1.82
N GLN A 234 -5.43 16.47 0.95
CA GLN A 234 -6.46 17.52 0.91
C GLN A 234 -7.88 16.99 0.70
N GLY A 235 -8.05 15.83 0.06
CA GLY A 235 -9.36 15.19 -0.12
C GLY A 235 -9.96 14.60 1.16
N ILE A 236 -9.17 14.44 2.24
CA ILE A 236 -9.65 13.95 3.53
C ILE A 236 -10.55 15.01 4.18
N LYS A 237 -11.62 14.60 4.86
CA LYS A 237 -12.60 15.53 5.45
C LYS A 237 -12.09 16.21 6.73
N GLN A 238 -11.31 15.49 7.54
CA GLN A 238 -10.83 15.98 8.83
C GLN A 238 -9.59 15.22 9.30
N GLY A 239 -8.95 15.73 10.36
CA GLY A 239 -7.86 15.01 11.00
C GLY A 239 -8.38 13.76 11.71
N ALA A 240 -7.84 12.60 11.36
CA ALA A 240 -8.30 11.30 11.84
C ALA A 240 -7.14 10.35 12.08
N VAL A 241 -7.30 9.49 13.09
CA VAL A 241 -6.45 8.33 13.30
C VAL A 241 -7.05 7.18 12.50
N VAL A 242 -6.21 6.52 11.71
CA VAL A 242 -6.60 5.41 10.84
C VAL A 242 -5.84 4.17 11.27
N ILE A 243 -6.50 3.02 11.15
CA ILE A 243 -5.94 1.72 11.47
C ILE A 243 -5.92 0.87 10.22
N HIS A 244 -4.79 0.24 9.93
CA HIS A 244 -4.68 -0.77 8.88
C HIS A 244 -4.31 -2.11 9.48
N ARG A 245 -4.67 -3.18 8.80
CA ARG A 245 -4.18 -4.53 9.06
C ARG A 245 -3.20 -4.89 7.96
N VAL A 246 -1.97 -5.18 8.35
CA VAL A 246 -0.96 -5.76 7.48
C VAL A 246 -1.13 -7.27 7.52
N GLN A 247 -1.32 -7.87 6.35
CA GLN A 247 -1.47 -9.30 6.19
C GLN A 247 -0.61 -9.81 5.04
N ARG A 248 -0.06 -11.01 5.19
CA ARG A 248 0.70 -11.67 4.14
C ARG A 248 -0.19 -12.65 3.39
N VAL A 249 -0.26 -12.52 2.06
CA VAL A 249 -0.99 -13.44 1.19
C VAL A 249 0.00 -13.99 0.17
N GLY A 250 0.34 -15.28 0.30
CA GLY A 250 1.41 -15.90 -0.48
C GLY A 250 2.77 -15.24 -0.22
N SER A 251 3.39 -14.71 -1.27
CA SER A 251 4.64 -13.94 -1.19
C SER A 251 4.45 -12.43 -0.98
N SER A 252 3.21 -11.94 -1.07
CA SER A 252 2.90 -10.50 -1.08
C SER A 252 2.39 -10.00 0.27
N TYR A 253 2.64 -8.72 0.55
CA TYR A 253 2.14 -8.01 1.72
C TYR A 253 1.02 -7.06 1.32
N TYR A 254 -0.07 -7.09 2.08
CA TYR A 254 -1.23 -6.25 1.87
C TYR A 254 -1.52 -5.42 3.11
N SER A 255 -1.85 -4.15 2.90
CA SER A 255 -2.38 -3.25 3.92
C SER A 255 -3.86 -3.03 3.63
N VAL A 256 -4.73 -3.42 4.57
CA VAL A 256 -6.18 -3.24 4.43
C VAL A 256 -6.67 -2.30 5.53
N ILE A 257 -7.43 -1.27 5.17
CA ILE A 257 -8.02 -0.36 6.15
C ILE A 257 -9.01 -1.10 7.04
N VAL A 258 -8.93 -0.87 8.36
CA VAL A 258 -9.84 -1.45 9.33
C VAL A 258 -11.01 -0.49 9.55
N THR A 259 -12.23 -1.00 9.37
CA THR A 259 -13.43 -0.26 9.77
C THR A 259 -13.74 -0.48 11.25
N HIS A 260 -14.09 0.59 11.98
CA HIS A 260 -14.48 0.50 13.40
C HIS A 260 -15.97 0.72 13.62
N SER A 261 -16.71 1.18 12.60
CA SER A 261 -18.16 1.35 12.65
C SER A 261 -18.79 1.03 11.27
N ARG A 262 -20.11 0.86 11.20
CA ARG A 262 -20.80 0.58 9.93
C ARG A 262 -20.59 1.68 8.88
N ASP A 263 -20.26 2.90 9.31
CA ASP A 263 -20.29 4.09 8.46
C ASP A 263 -18.95 4.85 8.37
N TYR A 264 -17.98 4.56 9.25
CA TYR A 264 -16.74 5.34 9.35
C TYR A 264 -15.49 4.48 9.63
N TYR A 265 -14.41 4.82 8.91
CA TYR A 265 -13.05 4.31 9.11
C TYR A 265 -12.23 5.15 10.10
N GLU A 266 -12.60 6.41 10.29
CA GLU A 266 -11.80 7.40 11.04
C GLU A 266 -12.03 7.33 12.55
N LEU A 267 -10.96 7.17 13.33
CA LEU A 267 -11.01 7.45 14.76
C LEU A 267 -10.75 8.94 15.01
N ILE A 268 -11.72 9.59 15.65
CA ILE A 268 -11.70 11.01 16.01
C ILE A 268 -11.55 11.17 17.52
N GLU A 269 -11.29 12.39 17.99
CA GLU A 269 -11.15 12.66 19.42
C GLU A 269 -12.32 12.10 20.26
N GLY A 270 -12.00 11.29 21.26
CA GLY A 270 -12.95 10.62 22.14
C GLY A 270 -13.41 9.23 21.68
N THR A 271 -13.11 8.82 20.44
CA THR A 271 -13.47 7.49 19.92
C THR A 271 -12.44 6.43 20.28
N GLU A 272 -12.89 5.18 20.30
CA GLU A 272 -12.05 4.02 20.52
C GLU A 272 -12.40 2.89 19.55
N TRP A 273 -11.37 2.12 19.21
CA TRP A 273 -11.47 0.86 18.49
C TRP A 273 -10.96 -0.25 19.42
N ILE A 274 -11.71 -1.35 19.45
CA ILE A 274 -11.35 -2.56 20.20
C ILE A 274 -11.41 -3.74 19.24
N HIS A 275 -10.35 -4.53 19.21
CA HIS A 275 -10.30 -5.76 18.44
C HIS A 275 -9.86 -6.91 19.33
N PHE A 276 -10.65 -7.98 19.31
CA PHE A 276 -10.33 -9.21 20.00
C PHE A 276 -9.44 -10.07 19.11
N LEU A 277 -8.34 -10.53 19.68
CA LEU A 277 -7.42 -11.47 19.05
C LEU A 277 -7.89 -12.89 19.42
N ASP A 278 -7.02 -13.71 19.98
CA ASP A 278 -7.31 -15.06 20.44
C ASP A 278 -7.37 -15.14 21.98
N TYR A 279 -7.60 -16.32 22.53
CA TYR A 279 -7.52 -16.59 23.96
C TYR A 279 -6.07 -16.69 24.44
N ASP A 280 -5.84 -16.31 25.69
CA ASP A 280 -4.58 -16.60 26.39
C ASP A 280 -4.59 -18.02 27.01
N SER A 281 -3.48 -18.43 27.62
CA SER A 281 -3.35 -19.72 28.31
C SER A 281 -4.29 -19.88 29.51
N SER A 282 -4.95 -18.81 29.95
CA SER A 282 -5.94 -18.79 31.02
C SER A 282 -7.39 -18.73 30.48
N ASN A 283 -7.57 -18.96 29.17
CA ASN A 283 -8.84 -18.91 28.45
C ASN A 283 -9.55 -17.54 28.52
N LYS A 284 -8.77 -16.46 28.61
CA LYS A 284 -9.26 -15.07 28.58
C LYS A 284 -8.95 -14.44 27.23
N TYR A 285 -9.90 -13.70 26.68
CA TYR A 285 -9.71 -12.97 25.43
C TYR A 285 -8.55 -11.99 25.52
N GLN A 286 -7.64 -12.10 24.56
CA GLN A 286 -6.64 -11.08 24.26
C GLN A 286 -7.27 -10.02 23.36
N TYR A 287 -6.86 -8.76 23.53
CA TYR A 287 -7.40 -7.67 22.74
C TYR A 287 -6.39 -6.54 22.54
N ILE A 288 -6.67 -5.75 21.50
CA ILE A 288 -6.05 -4.46 21.24
C ILE A 288 -7.13 -3.40 21.42
N ARG A 289 -6.80 -2.32 22.11
CA ARG A 289 -7.62 -1.12 22.21
C ARG A 289 -6.81 0.09 21.78
N VAL A 290 -7.36 0.88 20.87
CA VAL A 290 -6.80 2.15 20.43
C VAL A 290 -7.83 3.23 20.69
N ARG A 291 -7.47 4.22 21.52
CA ARG A 291 -8.36 5.33 21.89
C ARG A 291 -7.70 6.66 21.57
N VAL A 292 -8.42 7.52 20.86
CA VAL A 292 -7.94 8.86 20.53
C VAL A 292 -8.29 9.80 21.68
N GLU A 293 -7.30 10.16 22.49
CA GLU A 293 -7.50 10.99 23.67
C GLU A 293 -7.71 12.45 23.33
N LYS A 294 -6.89 12.98 22.42
CA LYS A 294 -6.88 14.40 22.08
C LYS A 294 -6.38 14.64 20.67
N VAL A 295 -7.00 15.56 19.94
CA VAL A 295 -6.52 16.00 18.63
C VAL A 295 -6.20 17.50 18.66
N ASN A 296 -4.96 17.85 18.31
CA ASN A 296 -4.59 19.25 18.11
C ASN A 296 -4.52 19.57 16.62
N ARG A 297 -5.59 20.16 16.09
CA ARG A 297 -5.69 20.49 14.66
C ARG A 297 -4.66 21.52 14.19
N ARG A 298 -4.28 22.49 15.05
CA ARG A 298 -3.30 23.54 14.69
C ARG A 298 -1.88 22.97 14.61
N ALA A 299 -1.51 22.17 15.61
CA ALA A 299 -0.19 21.54 15.69
C ALA A 299 -0.11 20.20 14.94
N ARG A 300 -1.24 19.72 14.38
CA ARG A 300 -1.36 18.52 13.55
C ARG A 300 -0.79 17.27 14.21
N TYR A 301 -1.18 17.06 15.46
CA TYR A 301 -0.88 15.83 16.20
C TYR A 301 -2.13 15.28 16.88
N ALA A 302 -2.11 13.98 17.17
CA ALA A 302 -3.11 13.28 17.98
C ALA A 302 -2.41 12.52 19.11
N ASP A 303 -2.94 12.63 20.33
CA ASP A 303 -2.54 11.79 21.46
C ASP A 303 -3.45 10.55 21.47
N VAL A 304 -2.86 9.37 21.36
CA VAL A 304 -3.55 8.09 21.19
C VAL A 304 -3.08 7.11 22.26
N THR A 305 -4.00 6.65 23.09
CA THR A 305 -3.74 5.59 24.07
C THR A 305 -3.89 4.24 23.38
N VAL A 306 -2.86 3.41 23.49
CA VAL A 306 -2.87 2.04 23.00
C VAL A 306 -2.76 1.10 24.18
N VAL A 307 -3.63 0.10 24.21
CA VAL A 307 -3.58 -1.03 25.13
C VAL A 307 -3.53 -2.31 24.32
N SER A 308 -2.61 -3.22 24.63
CA SER A 308 -2.57 -4.55 24.04
C SER A 308 -2.29 -5.57 25.12
N THR A 309 -3.17 -6.56 25.24
CA THR A 309 -2.97 -7.72 26.12
C THR A 309 -2.37 -8.89 25.37
N PHE A 310 -1.82 -8.67 24.17
CA PHE A 310 -1.20 -9.72 23.38
C PHE A 310 0.02 -10.27 24.12
N ASP A 311 0.06 -11.58 24.26
CA ASP A 311 1.21 -12.33 24.75
C ASP A 311 1.66 -13.33 23.66
N PRO A 312 2.83 -13.11 23.03
CA PRO A 312 3.34 -13.98 21.97
C PRO A 312 3.66 -15.40 22.46
N LEU A 313 3.77 -15.63 23.77
CA LEU A 313 4.04 -16.96 24.35
C LEU A 313 2.76 -17.72 24.73
N SER A 314 1.63 -17.01 24.80
CA SER A 314 0.33 -17.58 25.17
C SER A 314 -0.34 -18.37 24.05
N THR A 315 0.19 -18.31 22.82
CA THR A 315 -0.22 -19.10 21.64
C THR A 315 0.18 -20.57 21.81
N THR A 316 -0.34 -21.21 22.85
CA THR A 316 -0.18 -22.64 23.08
C THR A 316 -1.53 -23.23 23.47
N LEU A 317 -2.31 -23.67 22.47
CA LEU A 317 -3.15 -24.89 22.54
C LEU A 317 -3.85 -25.33 21.24
N ASP A 318 -3.57 -24.77 20.05
CA ASP A 318 -4.19 -25.27 18.79
C ASP A 318 -3.21 -25.81 17.73
N ARG A 319 -1.92 -25.95 18.05
CA ARG A 319 -0.96 -26.67 17.15
C ARG A 319 -0.94 -28.18 17.35
N ILE A 320 -1.85 -28.74 18.14
CA ILE A 320 -2.09 -30.19 18.26
C ILE A 320 -3.53 -30.44 17.78
N GLY A 321 -3.73 -30.32 16.47
CA GLY A 321 -5.04 -30.48 15.84
C GLY A 321 -5.00 -30.46 14.31
N ASP A 322 -3.83 -30.67 13.69
CA ASP A 322 -3.69 -30.86 12.24
C ASP A 322 -4.13 -32.29 11.84
N GLU A 323 -5.33 -32.67 12.29
CA GLU A 323 -6.01 -33.91 11.91
C GLU A 323 -7.48 -33.62 11.57
N PHE A 324 -7.73 -32.61 10.74
CA PHE A 324 -8.91 -32.56 9.86
C PHE A 324 -8.51 -32.05 8.49
N SER A 325 -7.86 -32.94 7.74
CA SER A 325 -7.87 -32.93 6.29
C SER A 325 -9.32 -33.03 5.79
N GLY A 326 -9.79 -32.00 5.10
CA GLY A 326 -10.89 -32.11 4.16
C GLY A 326 -12.14 -31.29 4.51
N LEU A 327 -12.09 -29.98 4.27
CA LEU A 327 -13.27 -29.20 3.88
C LEU A 327 -12.86 -28.18 2.80
N GLU A 328 -13.63 -28.16 1.71
CA GLU A 328 -13.42 -27.31 0.52
C GLU A 328 -13.56 -25.80 0.82
N PRO A 329 -13.04 -24.91 -0.06
CA PRO A 329 -12.95 -23.46 0.20
C PRO A 329 -14.26 -22.66 0.16
N ASP A 330 -15.45 -23.28 0.06
CA ASP A 330 -16.67 -22.58 -0.37
C ASP A 330 -17.69 -22.24 0.75
N GLN A 331 -17.30 -22.24 2.04
CA GLN A 331 -18.29 -22.03 3.13
C GLN A 331 -17.95 -20.97 4.20
N GLN A 332 -17.00 -20.06 3.98
CA GLN A 332 -16.87 -18.84 4.80
C GLN A 332 -17.54 -17.61 4.16
N MET A 333 -18.73 -17.80 3.60
CA MET A 333 -19.60 -16.75 3.06
C MET A 333 -21.00 -16.86 3.69
N ILE A 334 -21.15 -16.34 4.90
CA ILE A 334 -22.41 -16.04 5.60
C ILE A 334 -22.03 -14.91 6.61
N ASP A 335 -22.45 -13.65 6.59
CA ASP A 335 -23.57 -12.92 5.98
C ASP A 335 -23.12 -11.49 5.64
N CYS A 336 -23.13 -11.12 4.36
CA CYS A 336 -23.21 -9.72 3.91
C CYS A 336 -24.32 -9.55 2.85
N GLU A 337 -25.31 -10.45 2.81
CA GLU A 337 -26.54 -10.27 2.04
C GLU A 337 -27.64 -9.70 2.94
N SER A 338 -27.65 -8.38 3.09
CA SER A 338 -28.87 -7.59 3.28
C SER A 338 -28.51 -6.10 3.37
N SER A 339 -28.12 -5.52 2.25
CA SER A 339 -28.36 -4.10 2.00
C SER A 339 -28.77 -3.95 0.54
N PRO A 340 -29.97 -3.40 0.27
CA PRO A 340 -30.60 -3.49 -1.02
C PRO A 340 -29.81 -2.71 -2.07
N SER A 341 -29.72 -3.32 -3.25
CA SER A 341 -29.41 -2.69 -4.52
C SER A 341 -29.78 -1.21 -4.57
N VAL A 342 -28.78 -0.34 -4.79
CA VAL A 342 -29.02 1.00 -5.34
C VAL A 342 -28.30 1.08 -6.67
N PHE A 343 -28.97 0.51 -7.69
CA PHE A 343 -29.05 1.17 -8.98
C PHE A 343 -29.52 2.60 -8.75
N GLY A 344 -28.72 3.59 -9.14
CA GLY A 344 -29.18 4.97 -9.24
C GLY A 344 -28.22 6.01 -8.70
N ILE A 345 -27.19 6.35 -9.48
CA ILE A 345 -26.71 7.74 -9.54
C ILE A 345 -26.58 8.11 -11.02
N ASN A 346 -27.73 8.23 -11.67
CA ASN A 346 -27.96 9.31 -12.62
C ASN A 346 -28.51 10.48 -11.80
N ARG A 347 -28.05 11.71 -12.10
CA ARG A 347 -28.49 13.00 -11.55
C ARG A 347 -27.67 13.54 -10.37
N VAL A 348 -26.47 14.05 -10.64
CA VAL A 348 -26.02 15.41 -10.24
C VAL A 348 -24.92 15.88 -11.22
N LEU A 349 -25.26 16.12 -12.50
CA LEU A 349 -24.46 16.93 -13.43
C LEU A 349 -25.39 17.50 -14.53
N GLU A 350 -26.45 18.19 -14.12
CA GLU A 350 -27.17 19.13 -15.00
C GLU A 350 -27.03 20.51 -14.36
N GLU A 351 -26.03 21.26 -14.83
CA GLU A 351 -26.03 22.72 -15.02
C GLU A 351 -24.58 23.19 -15.28
N ASN A 352 -24.12 23.02 -16.53
CA ASN A 352 -23.17 23.97 -17.12
C ASN A 352 -23.25 23.89 -18.66
N PRO A 353 -23.69 24.95 -19.37
CA PRO A 353 -24.01 24.87 -20.78
C PRO A 353 -22.85 25.38 -21.63
N PHE A 354 -21.99 24.50 -22.15
CA PHE A 354 -21.16 24.83 -23.31
C PHE A 354 -20.83 23.56 -24.11
N MET A 355 -20.99 23.65 -25.44
CA MET A 355 -20.70 22.67 -26.49
C MET A 355 -21.81 21.64 -26.83
N LYS A 356 -22.83 22.11 -27.56
CA LYS A 356 -23.54 21.30 -28.57
C LYS A 356 -22.86 21.53 -29.93
N HIS A 357 -22.47 20.48 -30.63
CA HIS A 357 -22.72 20.33 -32.07
C HIS A 357 -22.59 18.86 -32.51
N GLU A 358 -23.35 18.55 -33.56
CA GLU A 358 -23.89 17.26 -34.02
C GLU A 358 -22.91 16.36 -34.79
N GLY A 359 -23.31 15.07 -34.94
CA GLY A 359 -22.91 14.22 -36.07
C GLY A 359 -23.01 12.72 -35.78
N SER A 360 -24.12 12.08 -36.19
CA SER A 360 -24.42 10.66 -36.02
C SER A 360 -24.16 9.81 -37.28
N LEU A 361 -24.23 8.46 -37.08
CA LEU A 361 -24.34 7.32 -38.02
C LEU A 361 -23.01 6.58 -38.32
N ALA A 362 -22.84 5.26 -38.20
CA ALA A 362 -23.70 4.15 -37.75
C ALA A 362 -22.87 2.87 -37.42
N GLU A 363 -23.30 2.18 -36.37
CA GLU A 363 -23.31 0.75 -35.96
C GLU A 363 -22.28 -0.28 -36.48
N ASP A 364 -21.58 -0.91 -35.52
CA ASP A 364 -21.14 -2.32 -35.53
C ASP A 364 -21.47 -2.96 -34.15
N PRO A 365 -21.96 -4.22 -34.07
CA PRO A 365 -22.66 -4.73 -32.89
C PRO A 365 -21.77 -5.58 -31.98
N TRP A 366 -20.95 -4.94 -31.12
CA TRP A 366 -20.33 -5.60 -29.95
C TRP A 366 -20.17 -4.67 -28.72
N ASP A 367 -20.91 -3.55 -28.65
CA ASP A 367 -20.94 -2.66 -27.49
C ASP A 367 -22.03 -3.06 -26.48
N SER A 368 -21.80 -4.14 -25.75
CA SER A 368 -22.56 -4.49 -24.54
C SER A 368 -21.66 -4.97 -23.40
N ALA A 369 -20.53 -4.29 -23.20
CA ALA A 369 -19.83 -4.23 -21.92
C ALA A 369 -19.47 -2.77 -21.68
N GLY A 370 -20.27 -2.09 -20.86
CA GLY A 370 -20.18 -0.66 -20.60
C GLY A 370 -18.83 -0.26 -20.01
N PHE A 371 -17.90 0.12 -20.87
CA PHE A 371 -16.77 1.00 -20.54
C PHE A 371 -17.19 2.42 -20.85
N HIS A 372 -17.78 3.12 -19.88
CA HIS A 372 -17.69 4.57 -19.88
C HIS A 372 -16.26 4.92 -19.51
N GLY A 373 -15.49 5.33 -20.52
CA GLY A 373 -14.19 5.93 -20.33
C GLY A 373 -14.29 7.05 -19.32
N ALA A 374 -13.56 6.92 -18.22
CA ALA A 374 -13.12 8.07 -17.46
C ALA A 374 -12.33 8.94 -18.43
N ASN A 375 -12.95 10.03 -18.89
CA ASN A 375 -12.25 11.12 -19.53
C ASN A 375 -11.25 11.66 -18.51
N PHE A 376 -9.99 11.22 -18.63
CA PHE A 376 -8.87 11.91 -18.03
C PHE A 376 -8.69 13.22 -18.79
N CYS A 377 -9.04 14.33 -18.15
CA CYS A 377 -8.76 15.69 -18.60
C CYS A 377 -7.59 16.27 -17.81
#